data_AF-A0A8X6S4T0-F1
#
_entry.id   AF-A0A8X6S4T0-F1
#
_cell.length_a   1.000
_cell.length_b   1.000
_cell.length_c   1.000
_cell.angle_alpha   90.00
_cell.angle_beta   90.00
_cell.angle_gamma   90.00
#
_symmetry.space_group_name_H-M   'P 1'
#
loop_
_entity.id
_entity.type
_entity.pdbx_description
1 polymer ?
#
loop_
_entity_poly.entity_id
_entity_poly.type
_entity_poly.pdbx_seq_one_letter_code
_entity_poly.pdbx_strand_id
1 'polypeptide(L)'
;MERKGRVFTPEQLETIQTRVEKLKDTEEMALLVFLLLKTKLKMSDLLSWFNTDPVKRQNYLKEHTEWLADYVSVPVLFPKTHQAYLNQWKRLCSHLFGIHQATFEMLRRSRLLYKD
;
A
#
# COMPACT_ATOMS: atom_id res chain seq x y z
N MET A 1 -28.84 -3.29 -5.12
CA MET A 1 -27.75 -3.24 -6.11
C MET A 1 -26.43 -3.10 -5.37
N GLU A 2 -25.68 -4.19 -5.22
CA GLU A 2 -24.31 -4.10 -4.69
C GLU A 2 -23.50 -3.25 -5.66
N ARG A 3 -23.05 -2.06 -5.21
CA ARG A 3 -22.00 -1.32 -5.91
C ARG A 3 -20.72 -2.17 -5.82
N LYS A 4 -20.56 -3.15 -6.71
CA LYS A 4 -19.28 -3.80 -6.99
C LYS A 4 -18.37 -2.68 -7.51
N GLY A 5 -17.76 -1.96 -6.58
CA GLY A 5 -16.84 -0.87 -6.87
C GLY A 5 -15.74 -1.40 -7.78
N ARG A 6 -15.32 -0.57 -8.75
CA ARG A 6 -14.27 -0.93 -9.71
C ARG A 6 -13.07 -1.50 -8.97
N VAL A 7 -12.53 -2.62 -9.45
CA VAL A 7 -11.28 -3.22 -8.99
C VAL A 7 -10.24 -3.08 -10.10
N PHE A 8 -8.97 -3.14 -9.75
CA PHE A 8 -7.90 -3.26 -10.74
C PHE A 8 -8.02 -4.62 -11.42
N THR A 9 -7.70 -4.71 -12.72
CA THR A 9 -7.59 -6.01 -13.38
C THR A 9 -6.37 -6.78 -12.87
N PRO A 10 -6.27 -8.10 -13.10
CA PRO A 10 -5.08 -8.87 -12.74
C PRO A 10 -3.78 -8.27 -13.30
N GLU A 11 -3.77 -7.84 -14.56
CA GLU A 11 -2.59 -7.25 -15.22
C GLU A 11 -2.19 -5.91 -14.59
N GLN A 12 -3.19 -5.08 -14.24
CA GLN A 12 -2.96 -3.83 -13.53
C GLN A 12 -2.40 -4.09 -12.13
N LEU A 13 -2.93 -5.10 -11.44
CA LEU A 13 -2.47 -5.49 -10.11
C LEU A 13 -1.03 -6.03 -10.14
N GLU A 14 -0.71 -6.87 -11.11
CA GLU A 14 0.65 -7.38 -11.35
C GLU A 14 1.64 -6.24 -11.65
N THR A 15 1.22 -5.29 -12.48
CA THR A 15 2.01 -4.08 -12.77
C THR A 15 2.29 -3.28 -11.50
N ILE A 16 1.26 -3.07 -10.67
CA ILE A 16 1.42 -2.39 -9.37
C ILE A 16 2.37 -3.18 -8.48
N GLN A 17 2.17 -4.49 -8.32
CA GLN A 17 2.99 -5.36 -7.47
C GLN A 17 4.46 -5.31 -7.87
N THR A 18 4.75 -5.49 -9.17
CA THR A 18 6.12 -5.44 -9.71
C THR A 18 6.77 -4.08 -9.45
N ARG A 19 6.03 -2.99 -9.64
CA ARG A 19 6.55 -1.64 -9.41
C ARG A 19 6.88 -1.40 -7.94
N VAL A 20 5.96 -1.76 -7.04
CA VAL A 20 6.17 -1.50 -5.60
C VAL A 20 7.25 -2.40 -5.01
N GLU A 21 7.39 -3.64 -5.49
CA GLU A 21 8.46 -4.53 -5.06
C GLU A 21 9.85 -3.95 -5.39
N LYS A 22 10.00 -3.29 -6.54
CA LYS A 22 11.25 -2.64 -6.96
C LYS A 22 11.56 -1.35 -6.21
N LEU A 23 10.54 -0.64 -5.75
CA LEU A 23 10.67 0.74 -5.23
C LEU A 23 10.41 0.84 -3.73
N LYS A 24 9.95 -0.22 -3.06
CA LYS A 24 9.56 -0.18 -1.64
C LYS A 24 10.67 0.31 -0.71
N ASP A 25 11.94 0.12 -1.08
CA ASP A 25 13.10 0.47 -0.27
C ASP A 25 13.55 1.93 -0.47
N THR A 26 13.09 2.59 -1.53
CA THR A 26 13.52 3.95 -1.91
C THR A 26 12.36 4.96 -1.97
N GLU A 27 11.14 4.51 -2.24
CA GLU A 27 9.96 5.36 -2.36
C GLU A 27 8.93 5.05 -1.26
N GLU A 28 8.69 6.03 -0.39
CA GLU A 28 7.71 5.95 0.72
C GLU A 28 6.30 5.50 0.24
N MET A 29 5.84 6.01 -0.90
CA MET A 29 4.56 5.63 -1.47
C MET A 29 4.55 4.17 -1.96
N ALA A 30 5.67 3.69 -2.50
CA ALA A 30 5.80 2.30 -2.91
C ALA A 30 5.77 1.38 -1.68
N LEU A 31 6.47 1.73 -0.59
CA LEU A 31 6.41 0.99 0.67
C LEU A 31 4.99 0.90 1.21
N LEU A 32 4.26 2.03 1.24
CA LEU A 32 2.88 2.08 1.71
C LEU A 32 1.98 1.12 0.93
N VAL A 33 2.06 1.16 -0.40
CA VAL A 33 1.25 0.30 -1.29
C VAL A 33 1.69 -1.16 -1.20
N PHE A 34 2.99 -1.42 -1.10
CA PHE A 34 3.54 -2.75 -0.87
C PHE A 34 2.97 -3.37 0.41
N LEU A 35 2.98 -2.63 1.52
CA LEU A 35 2.44 -3.12 2.80
C LEU A 35 0.92 -3.35 2.71
N LEU A 36 0.16 -2.49 2.04
CA LEU A 36 -1.27 -2.75 1.78
C LEU A 36 -1.49 -4.06 1.00
N LEU A 37 -0.58 -4.41 0.09
CA LEU A 37 -0.66 -5.61 -0.72
C LEU A 37 -0.20 -6.87 0.00
N LYS A 38 0.84 -6.79 0.83
CA LYS A 38 1.40 -7.97 1.51
C LYS A 38 0.75 -8.25 2.88
N THR A 39 0.21 -7.23 3.55
CA THR A 39 -0.35 -7.35 4.91
C THR A 39 -1.88 -7.25 4.97
N LYS A 40 -2.51 -7.67 6.08
CA LYS A 40 -3.96 -7.46 6.28
C LYS A 40 -4.31 -6.01 6.71
N LEU A 41 -3.33 -5.12 6.76
CA LEU A 41 -3.50 -3.75 7.25
C LEU A 41 -4.35 -2.90 6.30
N LYS A 42 -5.09 -1.95 6.90
CA LYS A 42 -5.78 -0.88 6.17
C LYS A 42 -4.96 0.41 6.24
N MET A 43 -5.33 1.40 5.42
CA MET A 43 -4.73 2.73 5.49
C MET A 43 -4.81 3.35 6.89
N SER A 44 -5.89 3.11 7.63
CA SER A 44 -6.02 3.58 9.01
C SER A 44 -4.98 2.95 9.94
N ASP A 45 -4.67 1.66 9.76
CA ASP A 45 -3.66 0.97 10.57
C ASP A 45 -2.26 1.46 10.20
N LEU A 46 -1.98 1.55 8.89
CA LEU A 46 -0.71 2.01 8.35
C LEU A 46 -0.36 3.43 8.78
N LEU A 47 -1.35 4.33 8.83
CA LEU A 47 -1.14 5.73 9.23
C LEU A 47 -1.33 5.99 10.73
N SER A 48 -1.68 4.97 11.52
CA SER A 48 -1.80 5.08 13.00
C SER A 48 -0.70 4.29 13.69
N TRP A 49 -1.04 3.21 14.39
CA TRP A 49 -0.11 2.46 15.22
C TRP A 49 1.08 1.92 14.41
N PHE A 50 0.88 1.50 13.15
CA PHE A 50 1.99 1.00 12.35
C PHE A 50 2.98 2.12 12.02
N ASN A 51 2.50 3.36 11.86
CA ASN A 51 3.33 4.51 11.59
C ASN A 51 4.17 4.91 12.81
N THR A 52 3.52 4.97 13.98
CA THR A 52 4.06 5.65 15.17
C THR A 52 4.57 4.72 16.28
N ASP A 53 4.32 3.41 16.19
CA ASP A 53 4.77 2.42 17.17
C ASP A 53 5.74 1.42 16.51
N PRO A 54 7.06 1.73 16.50
CA PRO A 54 8.07 0.87 15.90
C PRO A 54 8.12 -0.53 16.51
N VAL A 55 7.88 -0.65 17.81
CA VAL A 55 7.94 -1.94 18.52
C VAL A 55 6.78 -2.83 18.08
N LYS A 56 5.55 -2.29 18.08
CA LYS A 56 4.37 -3.02 17.61
C LYS A 56 4.46 -3.33 16.12
N ARG A 57 5.01 -2.42 15.31
CA ARG A 57 5.29 -2.65 13.89
C ARG A 57 6.25 -3.81 13.67
N GLN A 58 7.40 -3.82 14.36
CA GLN A 58 8.38 -4.90 14.27
C GLN A 58 7.78 -6.24 14.71
N ASN A 59 7.01 -6.25 15.80
CA ASN A 59 6.32 -7.44 16.26
C ASN A 59 5.28 -7.96 15.25
N TYR A 60 4.54 -7.07 14.59
CA TYR A 60 3.57 -7.45 13.55
C TYR A 60 4.24 -8.08 12.33
N LEU A 61 5.45 -7.62 11.98
CA LEU A 61 6.24 -8.12 10.85
C LEU A 61 7.37 -9.06 11.26
N LYS A 62 7.29 -9.73 12.42
CA LYS A 62 8.43 -10.50 12.95
C LYS A 62 8.98 -11.56 11.98
N GLU A 63 8.12 -12.16 11.18
CA GLU A 63 8.51 -13.17 10.15
C GLU A 63 8.89 -12.53 8.81
N HIS A 64 8.71 -11.22 8.68
CA HIS A 64 8.87 -10.44 7.45
C HIS A 64 9.58 -9.10 7.70
N THR A 65 10.54 -9.08 8.63
CA THR A 65 11.23 -7.85 9.03
C THR A 65 12.01 -7.22 7.87
N GLU A 66 12.40 -8.04 6.89
CA GLU A 66 13.06 -7.63 5.64
C GLU A 66 12.20 -6.70 4.78
N TRP A 67 10.87 -6.68 4.97
CA TRP A 67 9.99 -5.73 4.29
C TRP A 67 10.22 -4.28 4.71
N LEU A 68 10.90 -4.07 5.84
CA LEU A 68 11.24 -2.75 6.36
C LEU A 68 12.76 -2.51 6.39
N ALA A 69 13.58 -3.23 5.63
CA ALA A 69 15.05 -3.22 5.78
C ALA A 69 15.65 -1.80 5.98
N ASP A 70 15.33 -0.85 5.10
CA ASP A 70 15.83 0.54 5.17
C ASP A 70 15.03 1.44 6.14
N TYR A 71 13.98 0.91 6.73
CA TYR A 71 12.97 1.60 7.52
C TYR A 71 12.83 1.11 8.97
N VAL A 72 13.61 0.09 9.37
CA VAL A 72 13.49 -0.57 10.69
C VAL A 72 13.64 0.42 11.84
N SER A 73 14.54 1.40 11.69
CA SER A 73 14.89 2.40 12.70
C SER A 73 14.08 3.70 12.60
N VAL A 74 13.20 3.82 11.59
CA VAL A 74 12.47 5.07 11.34
C VAL A 74 11.37 5.26 12.38
N PRO A 75 11.35 6.36 13.15
CA PRO A 75 10.33 6.58 14.18
C PRO A 75 8.93 6.80 13.59
N VAL A 76 8.84 7.42 12.41
CA VAL A 76 7.59 7.69 11.68
C VAL A 76 7.80 7.35 10.20
N LEU A 77 7.12 6.32 9.70
CA LEU A 77 7.27 5.84 8.31
C LEU A 77 6.56 6.69 7.27
N PHE A 78 5.38 7.18 7.64
CA PHE A 78 4.42 7.79 6.75
C PHE A 78 4.02 9.18 7.29
N PRO A 79 4.84 10.22 7.04
CA PRO A 79 4.61 11.56 7.56
C PRO A 79 3.44 12.29 6.89
N LYS A 80 3.00 11.86 5.70
CA LYS A 80 1.93 12.54 4.95
C LYS A 80 0.53 12.14 5.45
N THR A 81 -0.45 13.00 5.18
CA THR A 81 -1.86 12.71 5.46
C THR A 81 -2.42 11.67 4.49
N HIS A 82 -3.51 10.99 4.91
CA HIS A 82 -4.24 10.07 4.03
C HIS A 82 -4.64 10.72 2.70
N GLN A 83 -5.07 11.98 2.71
CA GLN A 83 -5.48 12.70 1.50
C GLN A 83 -4.29 12.94 0.55
N ALA A 84 -3.11 13.26 1.10
CA ALA A 84 -1.90 13.45 0.29
C ALA A 84 -1.51 12.16 -0.43
N TYR A 85 -1.50 11.03 0.30
CA TYR A 85 -1.25 9.71 -0.32
C TYR A 85 -2.31 9.34 -1.35
N LEU A 86 -3.58 9.60 -1.07
CA LEU A 86 -4.66 9.30 -2.01
C LEU A 86 -4.52 10.14 -3.30
N ASN A 87 -4.13 11.41 -3.19
CA ASN A 87 -3.89 12.26 -4.36
C ASN A 87 -2.69 11.75 -5.18
N GLN A 88 -1.60 11.35 -4.52
CA GLN A 88 -0.44 10.75 -5.19
C GLN A 88 -0.81 9.42 -5.86
N TRP A 89 -1.60 8.58 -5.20
CA TRP A 89 -2.10 7.33 -5.75
C TRP A 89 -2.93 7.54 -7.01
N LYS A 90 -3.89 8.49 -6.98
CA LYS A 90 -4.70 8.83 -8.14
C LYS A 90 -3.86 9.31 -9.32
N ARG A 91 -2.83 10.12 -9.08
CA ARG A 91 -1.91 10.57 -10.14
C ARG A 91 -1.15 9.38 -10.75
N LEU A 92 -0.63 8.48 -9.92
CA LEU A 92 0.07 7.29 -10.37
C LEU A 92 -0.85 6.38 -11.21
N CYS A 93 -2.05 6.06 -10.72
CA CYS A 93 -2.99 5.21 -11.46
C CYS A 93 -3.53 5.88 -12.73
N SER A 94 -3.70 7.21 -12.72
CA SER A 94 -4.05 7.96 -13.92
C SER A 94 -2.94 7.87 -14.97
N HIS A 95 -1.69 7.96 -14.56
CA HIS A 95 -0.54 7.88 -15.47
C HIS A 95 -0.35 6.46 -16.03
N LEU A 96 -0.43 5.44 -15.17
CA LEU A 96 -0.19 4.05 -15.58
C LEU A 96 -1.36 3.43 -16.35
N PHE A 97 -2.61 3.77 -15.98
CA PHE A 97 -3.79 3.02 -16.42
C PHE A 97 -4.94 3.91 -16.90
N GLY A 98 -4.80 5.24 -16.89
CA GLY A 98 -5.91 6.17 -17.18
C GLY A 98 -7.01 6.18 -16.10
N ILE A 99 -6.73 5.70 -14.89
CA ILE A 99 -7.73 5.61 -13.81
C ILE A 99 -7.64 6.83 -12.87
N HIS A 100 -8.55 7.79 -13.03
CA HIS A 100 -8.55 9.03 -12.24
C HIS A 100 -9.16 8.89 -10.83
N GLN A 101 -10.05 7.92 -10.62
CA GLN A 101 -10.78 7.74 -9.35
C GLN A 101 -10.21 6.58 -8.51
N ALA A 102 -8.93 6.25 -8.70
CA ALA A 102 -8.29 5.18 -7.95
C ALA A 102 -8.33 5.43 -6.43
N THR A 103 -8.56 4.37 -5.66
CA THR A 103 -8.50 4.39 -4.19
C THR A 103 -7.69 3.20 -3.68
N PHE A 104 -7.21 3.30 -2.43
CA PHE A 104 -6.56 2.17 -1.76
C PHE A 104 -7.52 1.01 -1.50
N GLU A 105 -8.82 1.27 -1.38
CA GLU A 105 -9.83 0.21 -1.23
C GLU A 105 -10.00 -0.61 -2.51
N MET A 106 -9.85 0.01 -3.69
CA MET A 106 -9.82 -0.73 -4.96
C MET A 106 -8.67 -1.73 -4.97
N LEU A 107 -7.48 -1.32 -4.51
CA LEU A 107 -6.30 -2.18 -4.39
C LEU A 107 -6.57 -3.35 -3.45
N ARG A 108 -7.09 -3.07 -2.25
CA ARG A 108 -7.42 -4.08 -1.24
C ARG A 108 -8.43 -5.11 -1.75
N ARG A 109 -9.47 -4.66 -2.45
CA ARG A 109 -10.49 -5.54 -3.04
C ARG A 109 -9.94 -6.39 -4.17
N SER A 110 -9.13 -5.80 -5.05
CA SER A 110 -8.48 -6.53 -6.15
C SER A 110 -7.63 -7.67 -5.59
N ARG A 111 -6.83 -7.40 -4.55
CA ARG A 111 -6.07 -8.44 -3.87
C ARG A 111 -6.95 -9.54 -3.29
N LEU A 112 -8.07 -9.21 -2.66
CA LEU A 112 -8.96 -10.21 -2.06
C LEU A 112 -9.67 -11.07 -3.11
N LEU A 113 -9.89 -10.53 -4.32
CA LEU A 113 -10.54 -11.23 -5.42
C LEU A 113 -9.59 -12.15 -6.19
N TYR A 114 -8.32 -11.78 -6.31
CA TYR A 114 -7.31 -12.54 -7.08
C TYR A 114 -6.27 -13.22 -6.19
N LYS A 115 -6.58 -13.39 -4.91
CA LYS A 115 -5.82 -14.30 -4.04
C LYS A 115 -6.36 -15.71 -4.28
N ASP A 116 -5.70 -16.43 -5.16
CA ASP A 116 -5.65 -17.90 -5.12
C ASP A 116 -4.80 -18.35 -3.92
#